data_AF-A0A6M5YUR0-F1
#
_entry.id   AF-A0A6M5YUR0-F1
#
_cell.length_a   1.000
_cell.length_b   1.000
_cell.length_c   1.000
_cell.angle_alpha   90.00
_cell.angle_beta   90.00
_cell.angle_gamma   90.00
#
_symmetry.space_group_name_H-M   'P 1'
#
loop_
_entity.id
_entity.type
_entity.pdbx_description
1 polymer ?
#
loop_
_entity_poly.entity_id
_entity_poly.type
_entity_poly.pdbx_seq_one_letter_code
_entity_poly.pdbx_strand_id
1 'polypeptide(L)'
;MLKELNVPPSSQVLVFSKTSFQRERITPKTPRALYFNDDVYVGFCLRGDVLEFSAVDTQLGTAFYTLDQSPDDRPQFDRHKDTCLSCHASGATGGAPGHLVRSVFTDRHGMPILNAGTFRTDHTSPLSERWGGWYVTGTHGKQTHMGNWLVENKRDPAAEGNAAGQNVTELKARFTVANYLTPHSDIVALLVFEHQTQAHNRIAQALIGTKQALHFEAALNKDLKEPADKRWDSTKRRIESAGDQLAQCLLFSGEAKLDGPVSGTSAFAKEFAARGPFDKRGRSLRAFDLNTRLFKYPCSYLVYSNGFAALPAEVKNHTLKRIHDVLTGKDTSAAYAHLTAADRTAVLEILRETLPDLPDYWKK
;
A
#
# COMPACT_ATOMS: atom_id res chain seq x y z
N MET A 1 -12.89 15.83 10.62
CA MET A 1 -12.20 15.41 9.39
C MET A 1 -12.13 13.90 9.21
N LEU A 2 -11.37 13.12 10.00
CA LEU A 2 -11.25 11.66 9.78
C LEU A 2 -12.60 10.93 9.73
N LYS A 3 -13.55 11.32 10.60
CA LYS A 3 -14.92 10.82 10.59
C LYS A 3 -15.64 11.08 9.26
N GLU A 4 -15.53 12.30 8.71
CA GLU A 4 -16.15 12.68 7.43
C GLU A 4 -15.54 11.92 6.24
N LEU A 5 -14.25 11.61 6.31
CA LEU A 5 -13.54 10.82 5.30
C LEU A 5 -13.67 9.30 5.53
N ASN A 6 -14.38 8.86 6.57
CA ASN A 6 -14.48 7.46 6.97
C ASN A 6 -13.10 6.79 7.14
N VAL A 7 -12.16 7.51 7.75
CA VAL A 7 -10.82 7.00 8.09
C VAL A 7 -10.81 6.54 9.55
N PRO A 8 -10.64 5.24 9.83
CA PRO A 8 -10.70 4.74 11.20
C PRO A 8 -9.44 5.14 11.99
N PRO A 9 -9.56 5.69 13.21
CA PRO A 9 -8.40 5.99 14.05
C PRO A 9 -7.53 4.77 14.37
N SER A 10 -8.09 3.56 14.32
CA SER A 10 -7.35 2.30 14.50
C SER A 10 -6.29 2.05 13.43
N SER A 11 -6.41 2.68 12.25
CA SER A 11 -5.41 2.62 11.17
C SER A 11 -4.12 3.40 11.47
N GLN A 12 -4.03 4.07 12.63
CA GLN A 12 -2.90 4.89 12.98
C GLN A 12 -1.58 4.10 12.91
N VAL A 13 -0.65 4.64 12.14
CA VAL A 13 0.76 4.22 12.12
C VAL A 13 1.65 5.46 12.30
N LEU A 14 2.77 5.30 12.98
CA LEU A 14 3.60 6.41 13.46
C LEU A 14 5.02 6.34 12.89
N VAL A 15 5.44 7.44 12.26
CA VAL A 15 6.77 7.60 11.65
C VAL A 15 7.56 8.63 12.43
N PHE A 16 8.74 8.27 12.92
CA PHE A 16 9.63 9.22 13.58
C PHE A 16 10.83 9.62 12.71
N SER A 17 11.04 8.97 11.58
CA SER A 17 12.07 9.37 10.62
C SER A 17 11.70 10.68 9.91
N LYS A 18 12.71 11.53 9.72
CA LYS A 18 12.62 12.83 9.05
C LYS A 18 12.66 12.68 7.53
N THR A 19 11.67 11.98 6.97
CA THR A 19 11.59 11.59 5.55
C THR A 19 10.39 12.21 4.80
N SER A 20 9.70 13.17 5.42
CA SER A 20 8.45 13.77 4.94
C SER A 20 8.58 15.27 4.66
N PHE A 21 7.58 15.84 3.98
CA PHE A 21 7.41 17.27 3.73
C PHE A 21 7.58 18.13 5.00
N GLN A 22 6.94 17.76 6.10
CA GLN A 22 7.05 18.46 7.39
C GLN A 22 8.18 17.93 8.30
N ARG A 23 9.32 17.51 7.73
CA ARG A 23 10.43 16.87 8.49
C ARG A 23 10.92 17.66 9.72
N GLU A 24 10.81 18.97 9.72
CA GLU A 24 11.23 19.82 10.84
C GLU A 24 10.32 19.68 12.08
N ARG A 25 9.12 19.13 11.91
CA ARG A 25 8.15 18.85 12.99
C ARG A 25 8.23 17.41 13.51
N ILE A 26 8.97 16.55 12.83
CA ILE A 26 9.02 15.11 13.10
C ILE A 26 10.26 14.79 13.94
N THR A 27 10.06 14.14 15.08
CA THR A 27 11.15 13.60 15.91
C THR A 27 10.71 12.29 16.56
N PRO A 28 11.61 11.50 17.17
CA PRO A 28 11.21 10.40 18.03
C PRO A 28 10.26 10.79 19.17
N LYS A 29 10.28 12.05 19.63
CA LYS A 29 9.36 12.55 20.67
C LYS A 29 8.07 13.13 20.12
N THR A 30 8.01 13.42 18.82
CA THR A 30 6.87 13.98 18.10
C THR A 30 6.73 13.31 16.73
N PRO A 31 6.45 11.98 16.68
CA PRO A 31 6.29 11.29 15.40
C PRO A 31 5.14 11.87 14.56
N ARG A 32 5.24 11.72 13.24
CA ARG A 32 4.12 11.95 12.31
C ARG A 32 3.17 10.77 12.39
N ALA A 33 1.88 11.03 12.55
CA ALA A 33 0.84 10.02 12.42
C ALA A 33 0.34 9.94 10.99
N LEU A 34 0.13 8.72 10.50
CA LEU A 34 -0.60 8.44 9.27
C LEU A 34 -1.84 7.64 9.64
N TYR A 35 -2.96 8.02 9.05
CA TYR A 35 -4.23 7.30 9.12
C TYR A 35 -4.67 6.98 7.71
N PHE A 36 -5.38 5.87 7.51
CA PHE A 36 -5.80 5.48 6.16
C PHE A 36 -7.10 4.68 6.16
N ASN A 37 -7.85 4.83 5.08
CA ASN A 37 -8.83 3.85 4.63
C ASN A 37 -8.42 3.35 3.24
N ASP A 38 -9.33 2.77 2.46
CA ASP A 38 -8.98 2.20 1.16
C ASP A 38 -8.68 3.24 0.08
N ASP A 39 -9.11 4.50 0.23
CA ASP A 39 -9.01 5.51 -0.82
C ASP A 39 -8.18 6.73 -0.41
N VAL A 40 -8.06 7.01 0.90
CA VAL A 40 -7.47 8.24 1.43
C VAL A 40 -6.49 7.94 2.55
N TYR A 41 -5.37 8.66 2.52
CA TYR A 41 -4.33 8.68 3.54
C TYR A 41 -4.22 10.08 4.12
N VAL A 42 -4.17 10.19 5.45
CA VAL A 42 -4.11 11.46 6.18
C VAL A 42 -2.87 11.48 7.07
N GLY A 43 -1.99 12.44 6.86
CA GLY A 43 -0.80 12.70 7.65
C GLY A 43 -1.01 13.85 8.62
N PHE A 44 -0.58 13.65 9.86
CA PHE A 44 -0.63 14.64 10.94
C PHE A 44 0.73 14.75 11.62
N CYS A 45 1.26 15.96 11.66
CA CYS A 45 2.41 16.32 12.49
C CYS A 45 1.92 17.17 13.66
N LEU A 46 2.34 16.83 14.88
CA LEU A 46 2.05 17.64 16.06
C LEU A 46 2.70 19.02 15.90
N ARG A 47 1.91 20.09 16.04
CA ARG A 47 2.34 21.48 15.76
C ARG A 47 2.84 21.65 14.31
N GLY A 48 2.31 20.83 13.40
CA GLY A 48 2.46 21.03 11.96
C GLY A 48 1.58 22.16 11.48
N ASP A 49 1.98 22.74 10.36
CA ASP A 49 1.26 23.87 9.77
C ASP A 49 0.03 23.35 8.98
N VAL A 50 0.16 22.15 8.40
CA VAL A 50 -0.87 21.51 7.58
C VAL A 50 -1.11 20.04 7.95
N LEU A 51 -2.32 19.56 7.71
CA LEU A 51 -2.63 18.15 7.48
C LEU A 51 -2.24 17.79 6.05
N GLU A 52 -1.65 16.63 5.86
CA GLU A 52 -1.23 16.11 4.56
C GLU A 52 -2.23 15.06 4.08
N PHE A 53 -2.61 15.08 2.81
CA PHE A 53 -3.52 14.10 2.24
C PHE A 53 -2.94 13.49 0.97
N SER A 54 -3.18 12.20 0.81
CA SER A 54 -3.01 11.49 -0.45
C SER A 54 -4.29 10.73 -0.74
N ALA A 55 -4.83 10.85 -1.95
CA ALA A 55 -6.05 10.19 -2.36
C ALA A 55 -5.84 9.44 -3.66
N VAL A 56 -6.47 8.27 -3.78
CA VAL A 56 -6.57 7.54 -5.04
C VAL A 56 -7.44 8.37 -5.99
N ASP A 57 -6.94 8.60 -7.19
CA ASP A 57 -7.63 9.38 -8.22
C ASP A 57 -7.76 8.55 -9.51
N THR A 58 -8.98 8.38 -10.00
CA THR A 58 -9.29 7.51 -11.15
C THR A 58 -8.78 8.06 -12.48
N GLN A 59 -8.31 9.32 -12.52
CA GLN A 59 -7.74 9.94 -13.71
C GLN A 59 -6.21 10.10 -13.61
N LEU A 60 -5.71 10.38 -12.41
CA LEU A 60 -4.33 10.79 -12.13
C LEU A 60 -3.50 9.73 -11.40
N GLY A 61 -4.13 8.64 -10.95
CA GLY A 61 -3.51 7.61 -10.12
C GLY A 61 -3.52 7.99 -8.64
N THR A 62 -2.71 8.97 -8.26
CA THR A 62 -2.65 9.50 -6.89
C THR A 62 -2.61 11.03 -6.91
N ALA A 63 -3.42 11.67 -6.08
CA ALA A 63 -3.45 13.13 -5.91
C ALA A 63 -3.10 13.52 -4.46
N PHE A 64 -2.34 14.61 -4.33
CA PHE A 64 -1.81 15.09 -3.04
C PHE A 64 -2.44 16.44 -2.68
N TYR A 65 -2.85 16.58 -1.42
CA TYR A 65 -3.46 17.80 -0.91
C TYR A 65 -2.89 18.18 0.45
N THR A 66 -3.00 19.44 0.81
CA THR A 66 -2.84 19.90 2.20
C THR A 66 -4.09 20.62 2.67
N LEU A 67 -4.28 20.67 3.97
CA LEU A 67 -5.27 21.49 4.64
C LEU A 67 -4.63 22.15 5.85
N ASP A 68 -4.80 23.45 6.03
CA ASP A 68 -4.26 24.14 7.20
C ASP A 68 -4.80 23.54 8.51
N GLN A 69 -3.91 23.42 9.51
CA GLN A 69 -4.30 22.96 10.85
C GLN A 69 -4.92 24.08 11.70
N SER A 70 -4.83 25.33 11.24
CA SER A 70 -5.47 26.47 11.89
C SER A 70 -6.98 26.41 11.70
N PRO A 71 -7.79 26.70 12.75
CA PRO A 71 -9.23 26.82 12.60
C PRO A 71 -9.59 27.89 11.56
N ASP A 72 -10.43 27.51 10.60
CA ASP A 72 -11.02 28.39 9.59
C ASP A 72 -12.51 28.04 9.46
N ASP A 73 -13.35 29.04 9.22
CA ASP A 73 -14.79 28.87 8.97
C ASP A 73 -15.04 28.02 7.71
N ARG A 74 -14.11 28.04 6.73
CA ARG A 74 -14.21 27.27 5.48
C ARG A 74 -12.89 26.61 5.07
N PRO A 75 -12.50 25.50 5.73
CA PRO A 75 -11.28 24.77 5.38
C PRO A 75 -11.22 24.42 3.88
N GLN A 76 -10.13 24.82 3.19
CA GLN A 76 -9.90 24.55 1.77
C GLN A 76 -8.76 23.55 1.58
N PHE A 77 -8.96 22.58 0.68
CA PHE A 77 -7.89 21.67 0.29
C PHE A 77 -7.05 22.28 -0.82
N ASP A 78 -5.76 22.44 -0.56
CA ASP A 78 -4.80 22.87 -1.56
C ASP A 78 -4.18 21.66 -2.26
N ARG A 79 -4.45 21.53 -3.56
CA ARG A 79 -3.86 20.45 -4.36
C ARG A 79 -2.43 20.78 -4.76
N HIS A 80 -1.49 19.92 -4.36
CA HIS A 80 -0.08 20.03 -4.75
C HIS A 80 0.16 19.38 -6.11
N LYS A 81 0.72 20.16 -7.05
CA LYS A 81 0.97 19.70 -8.42
C LYS A 81 2.45 19.37 -8.70
N ASP A 82 3.39 20.02 -8.02
CA ASP A 82 4.82 19.88 -8.35
C ASP A 82 5.66 19.39 -7.14
N THR A 83 5.55 20.06 -5.99
CA THR A 83 6.39 19.79 -4.81
C THR A 83 6.29 18.33 -4.35
N CYS A 84 5.08 17.78 -4.23
CA CYS A 84 4.90 16.37 -3.86
C CYS A 84 5.36 15.42 -4.97
N LEU A 85 5.12 15.75 -6.24
CA LEU A 85 5.46 14.88 -7.37
C LEU A 85 6.97 14.72 -7.57
N SER A 86 7.79 15.66 -7.08
CA SER A 86 9.25 15.55 -7.11
C SER A 86 9.77 14.23 -6.51
N CYS A 87 9.11 13.72 -5.46
CA CYS A 87 9.40 12.42 -4.88
C CYS A 87 8.37 11.35 -5.28
N HIS A 88 7.10 11.71 -5.40
CA HIS A 88 5.99 10.78 -5.58
C HIS A 88 5.68 10.40 -7.02
N ALA A 89 6.30 11.03 -8.03
CA ALA A 89 6.22 10.63 -9.44
C ALA A 89 7.63 10.32 -9.99
N SER A 90 8.37 9.48 -9.27
CA SER A 90 9.78 9.17 -9.55
C SER A 90 9.96 7.72 -9.99
N GLY A 91 11.20 7.30 -10.26
CA GLY A 91 11.53 5.89 -10.49
C GLY A 91 11.07 4.99 -9.33
N ALA A 92 11.01 5.51 -8.11
CA ALA A 92 10.55 4.77 -6.94
C ALA A 92 9.05 4.40 -7.00
N THR A 93 8.25 5.13 -7.78
CA THR A 93 6.82 4.83 -8.01
C THR A 93 6.58 4.32 -9.44
N GLY A 94 7.63 3.94 -10.17
CA GLY A 94 7.55 3.49 -11.57
C GLY A 94 7.07 4.57 -12.54
N GLY A 95 7.37 5.84 -12.25
CA GLY A 95 7.07 6.98 -13.12
C GLY A 95 5.61 7.48 -13.08
N ALA A 96 4.78 6.93 -12.18
CA ALA A 96 3.41 7.39 -11.93
C ALA A 96 3.31 8.04 -10.54
N PRO A 97 2.42 9.05 -10.33
CA PRO A 97 2.10 9.53 -8.99
C PRO A 97 1.66 8.40 -8.07
N GLY A 98 2.38 8.20 -6.97
CA GLY A 98 2.20 7.06 -6.08
C GLY A 98 2.73 7.27 -4.66
N HIS A 99 2.49 6.29 -3.81
CA HIS A 99 2.82 6.28 -2.40
C HIS A 99 4.22 5.67 -2.16
N LEU A 100 4.88 6.15 -1.09
CA LEU A 100 6.20 5.68 -0.69
C LEU A 100 6.17 5.22 0.77
N VAL A 101 6.55 3.96 1.00
CA VAL A 101 6.83 3.43 2.33
C VAL A 101 8.30 3.02 2.35
N ARG A 102 9.05 3.65 3.26
CA ARG A 102 10.50 3.44 3.38
C ARG A 102 10.84 3.00 4.79
N SER A 103 11.71 2.02 4.87
CA SER A 103 12.35 1.57 6.09
C SER A 103 13.80 2.02 6.06
N VAL A 104 14.21 2.79 7.07
CA VAL A 104 15.54 3.42 7.15
C VAL A 104 16.13 3.31 8.55
N PHE A 105 17.42 3.05 8.63
CA PHE A 105 18.16 3.26 9.88
C PHE A 105 18.06 4.73 10.27
N THR A 106 17.73 4.98 11.53
CA THR A 106 17.40 6.33 12.00
C THR A 106 18.11 6.60 13.31
N ASP A 107 18.79 7.75 13.40
CA ASP A 107 19.47 8.13 14.64
C ASP A 107 18.52 8.67 15.72
N ARG A 108 19.06 8.96 16.90
CA ARG A 108 18.30 9.52 18.04
C ARG A 108 17.52 10.81 17.76
N HIS A 109 17.81 11.52 16.67
CA HIS A 109 17.14 12.76 16.27
C HIS A 109 16.09 12.55 15.17
N GLY A 110 15.89 11.30 14.73
CA GLY A 110 15.00 11.00 13.61
C GLY A 110 15.68 11.14 12.24
N MET A 111 16.99 11.37 12.17
CA MET A 111 17.67 11.56 10.89
C MET A 111 18.02 10.21 10.26
N PRO A 112 17.68 9.97 8.97
CA PRO A 112 18.08 8.76 8.26
C PRO A 112 19.59 8.64 8.12
N ILE A 113 20.13 7.46 8.43
CA ILE A 113 21.54 7.10 8.27
C ILE A 113 21.70 6.47 6.87
N LEU A 114 21.77 7.31 5.84
CA LEU A 114 21.65 6.87 4.44
C LEU A 114 22.77 5.92 3.97
N ASN A 115 23.98 6.05 4.55
CA ASN A 115 25.11 5.17 4.24
C ASN A 115 24.93 3.74 4.78
N ALA A 116 23.99 3.52 5.71
CA ALA A 116 23.62 2.19 6.19
C ALA A 116 22.56 1.51 5.30
N GLY A 117 22.18 2.14 4.19
CA GLY A 117 21.18 1.62 3.26
C GLY A 117 19.75 2.03 3.63
N THR A 118 18.85 1.85 2.66
CA THR A 118 17.43 2.13 2.81
C THR A 118 16.62 1.10 2.06
N PHE A 119 15.51 0.65 2.65
CA PHE A 119 14.61 -0.32 2.04
C PHE A 119 13.33 0.35 1.60
N ARG A 120 12.80 -0.06 0.46
CA ARG A 120 11.43 0.21 0.07
C ARG A 120 10.58 -0.97 0.56
N THR A 121 9.52 -0.67 1.28
CA THR A 121 8.74 -1.71 1.94
C THR A 121 7.40 -1.92 1.24
N ASP A 122 7.13 -3.16 0.86
CA ASP A 122 5.82 -3.64 0.40
C ASP A 122 5.58 -5.07 0.90
N HIS A 123 4.54 -5.75 0.39
CA HIS A 123 4.21 -7.11 0.82
C HIS A 123 5.29 -8.16 0.51
N THR A 124 6.23 -7.88 -0.41
CA THR A 124 7.31 -8.79 -0.79
C THR A 124 8.57 -8.65 0.09
N SER A 125 8.68 -7.55 0.86
CA SER A 125 9.83 -7.31 1.72
C SER A 125 9.84 -8.26 2.92
N PRO A 126 10.96 -8.91 3.29
CA PRO A 126 11.02 -9.69 4.52
C PRO A 126 10.84 -8.80 5.75
N LEU A 127 10.24 -9.32 6.84
CA LEU A 127 9.98 -8.56 8.07
C LEU A 127 11.25 -7.88 8.63
N SER A 128 12.40 -8.53 8.48
CA SER A 128 13.72 -8.04 8.95
C SER A 128 14.14 -6.71 8.32
N GLU A 129 13.59 -6.36 7.15
CA GLU A 129 13.88 -5.10 6.45
C GLU A 129 12.81 -4.03 6.68
N ARG A 130 11.73 -4.33 7.41
CA ARG A 130 10.58 -3.42 7.56
C ARG A 130 10.70 -2.48 8.76
N TRP A 131 10.07 -1.32 8.63
CA TRP A 131 9.73 -0.36 9.70
C TRP A 131 10.89 0.41 10.36
N GLY A 132 12.08 0.45 9.77
CA GLY A 132 13.15 1.33 10.23
C GLY A 132 12.69 2.79 10.19
N GLY A 133 12.75 3.49 11.31
CA GLY A 133 12.23 4.87 11.41
C GLY A 133 10.73 4.98 11.71
N TRP A 134 10.08 3.86 12.05
CA TRP A 134 8.67 3.79 12.43
C TRP A 134 8.52 3.22 13.84
N TYR A 135 7.49 3.65 14.56
CA TYR A 135 7.05 2.95 15.76
C TYR A 135 6.14 1.78 15.37
N VAL A 136 6.25 0.66 16.08
CA VAL A 136 5.51 -0.57 15.83
C VAL A 136 5.00 -1.10 17.16
N THR A 137 3.70 -1.33 17.26
CA THR A 137 3.06 -1.96 18.42
C THR A 137 2.39 -3.27 18.00
N GLY A 138 2.75 -4.36 18.68
CA GLY A 138 2.28 -5.71 18.38
C GLY A 138 3.33 -6.76 18.68
N THR A 139 2.99 -8.01 18.42
CA THR A 139 3.89 -9.16 18.57
C THR A 139 4.01 -9.93 17.26
N HIS A 140 5.15 -10.57 17.01
CA HIS A 140 5.47 -11.26 15.75
C HIS A 140 6.32 -12.53 15.98
N GLY A 141 6.22 -13.13 17.17
CA GLY A 141 7.02 -14.30 17.56
C GLY A 141 8.52 -13.97 17.65
N LYS A 142 9.35 -14.86 17.07
CA LYS A 142 10.83 -14.75 17.07
C LYS A 142 11.40 -14.02 15.85
N GLN A 143 10.54 -13.61 14.92
CA GLN A 143 10.93 -12.83 13.75
C GLN A 143 11.53 -11.50 14.19
N THR A 144 12.30 -10.84 13.32
CA THR A 144 12.87 -9.51 13.61
C THR A 144 12.36 -8.48 12.62
N HIS A 145 12.34 -7.21 13.04
CA HIS A 145 12.09 -6.04 12.20
C HIS A 145 12.89 -4.82 12.67
N MET A 146 12.94 -3.74 11.88
CA MET A 146 13.69 -2.52 12.19
C MET A 146 12.88 -1.46 12.96
N GLY A 147 11.58 -1.70 13.18
CA GLY A 147 10.70 -0.85 13.98
C GLY A 147 11.17 -0.55 15.40
N ASN A 148 10.75 0.59 15.95
CA ASN A 148 11.07 1.06 17.30
C ASN A 148 12.55 1.33 17.60
N TRP A 149 13.42 1.27 16.60
CA TRP A 149 14.86 1.34 16.77
C TRP A 149 15.40 2.76 16.54
N LEU A 150 16.09 3.30 17.54
CA LEU A 150 16.95 4.47 17.40
C LEU A 150 18.40 3.99 17.43
N VAL A 151 19.09 4.13 16.31
CA VAL A 151 20.46 3.64 16.14
C VAL A 151 21.43 4.55 16.87
N GLU A 152 22.32 3.95 17.66
CA GLU A 152 23.42 4.64 18.34
C GLU A 152 24.73 4.47 17.58
N ASN A 153 25.03 3.24 17.13
CA ASN A 153 26.19 2.93 16.31
C ASN A 153 25.92 3.21 14.83
N LYS A 154 26.14 4.45 14.42
CA LYS A 154 25.94 4.87 13.02
C LYS A 154 26.91 4.25 12.02
N ARG A 155 28.02 3.63 12.47
CA ARG A 155 29.03 3.03 11.57
C ARG A 155 28.60 1.65 11.11
N ASP A 156 28.03 0.88 12.01
CA ASP A 156 27.49 -0.45 11.71
C ASP A 156 26.18 -0.67 12.48
N PRO A 157 25.06 -0.11 11.99
CA PRO A 157 23.77 -0.28 12.64
C PRO A 157 23.34 -1.75 12.67
N ALA A 158 23.65 -2.54 11.64
CA ALA A 158 23.25 -3.93 11.56
C ALA A 158 23.85 -4.77 12.69
N ALA A 159 25.13 -4.52 13.04
CA ALA A 159 25.79 -5.21 14.16
C ALA A 159 25.23 -4.84 15.54
N GLU A 160 24.68 -3.62 15.73
CA GLU A 160 24.04 -3.22 16.98
C GLU A 160 22.80 -4.08 17.28
N GLY A 161 22.00 -4.37 16.24
CA GLY A 161 20.78 -5.14 16.36
C GLY A 161 19.65 -4.40 17.11
N ASN A 162 18.42 -4.92 16.99
CA ASN A 162 17.22 -4.25 17.51
C ASN A 162 16.50 -5.06 18.59
N ALA A 163 17.23 -5.53 19.60
CA ALA A 163 16.65 -6.40 20.64
C ALA A 163 15.53 -5.71 21.44
N ALA A 164 15.69 -4.43 21.77
CA ALA A 164 14.73 -3.66 22.57
C ALA A 164 13.54 -3.09 21.78
N GLY A 165 13.53 -3.24 20.44
CA GLY A 165 12.48 -2.74 19.57
C GLY A 165 11.47 -3.80 19.09
N GLN A 166 11.69 -5.08 19.39
CA GLN A 166 10.79 -6.17 19.02
C GLN A 166 9.65 -6.36 20.01
N ASN A 167 8.51 -6.91 19.56
CA ASN A 167 7.38 -7.31 20.40
C ASN A 167 6.92 -6.24 21.42
N VAL A 168 6.99 -4.97 21.04
CA VAL A 168 6.58 -3.82 21.87
C VAL A 168 5.07 -3.69 21.81
N THR A 169 4.37 -3.62 22.94
CA THR A 169 2.91 -3.47 22.97
C THR A 169 2.43 -2.07 23.36
N GLU A 170 3.33 -1.21 23.84
CA GLU A 170 3.02 0.15 24.29
C GLU A 170 4.12 1.16 23.92
N LEU A 171 3.71 2.40 23.62
CA LEU A 171 4.62 3.49 23.22
C LEU A 171 4.78 4.58 24.29
N LYS A 172 4.09 4.47 25.43
CA LYS A 172 4.06 5.52 26.48
C LYS A 172 5.45 5.89 27.03
N ALA A 173 6.39 4.95 27.04
CA ALA A 173 7.77 5.19 27.47
C ALA A 173 8.61 5.92 26.41
N ARG A 174 8.14 5.98 25.16
CA ARG A 174 8.90 6.52 24.02
C ARG A 174 8.56 7.99 23.79
N PHE A 175 7.28 8.36 23.86
CA PHE A 175 6.80 9.74 23.72
C PHE A 175 5.40 9.92 24.35
N THR A 176 4.89 11.16 24.37
CA THR A 176 3.56 11.48 24.90
C THR A 176 2.45 11.04 23.94
N VAL A 177 1.98 9.80 24.12
CA VAL A 177 0.93 9.19 23.28
C VAL A 177 -0.42 9.93 23.31
N ALA A 178 -0.71 10.69 24.37
CA ALA A 178 -1.93 11.47 24.52
C ALA A 178 -2.09 12.59 23.48
N ASN A 179 -1.03 12.92 22.73
CA ASN A 179 -1.07 13.88 21.63
C ASN A 179 -1.62 13.30 20.31
N TYR A 180 -2.01 12.02 20.30
CA TYR A 180 -2.46 11.26 19.14
C TYR A 180 -3.83 10.63 19.40
N LEU A 181 -4.56 10.24 18.34
CA LEU A 181 -5.92 9.71 18.47
C LEU A 181 -5.96 8.32 19.11
N THR A 182 -4.88 7.55 18.96
CA THR A 182 -4.69 6.28 19.67
C THR A 182 -3.25 6.19 20.19
N PRO A 183 -2.97 5.36 21.21
CA PRO A 183 -1.60 5.15 21.68
C PRO A 183 -0.81 4.12 20.84
N HIS A 184 -1.38 3.64 19.72
CA HIS A 184 -0.87 2.51 18.95
C HIS A 184 -0.25 2.93 17.62
N SER A 185 0.64 2.08 17.11
CA SER A 185 1.13 2.08 15.73
C SER A 185 1.12 0.62 15.26
N ASP A 186 -0.06 0.13 14.94
CA ASP A 186 -0.36 -1.30 14.92
C ASP A 186 0.40 -2.07 13.84
N ILE A 187 1.07 -3.18 14.20
CA ILE A 187 1.83 -4.02 13.27
C ILE A 187 0.97 -4.58 12.13
N VAL A 188 -0.30 -4.92 12.38
CA VAL A 188 -1.23 -5.40 11.35
C VAL A 188 -1.64 -4.24 10.43
N ALA A 189 -1.84 -3.05 10.98
CA ALA A 189 -2.10 -1.85 10.18
C ALA A 189 -0.93 -1.53 9.25
N LEU A 190 0.31 -1.66 9.72
CA LEU A 190 1.52 -1.48 8.91
C LEU A 190 1.60 -2.50 7.76
N LEU A 191 1.36 -3.78 8.02
CA LEU A 191 1.37 -4.82 6.98
C LEU A 191 0.33 -4.53 5.89
N VAL A 192 -0.88 -4.12 6.28
CA VAL A 192 -1.94 -3.73 5.32
C VAL A 192 -1.56 -2.47 4.56
N PHE A 193 -1.05 -1.44 5.25
CA PHE A 193 -0.63 -0.17 4.68
C PHE A 193 0.41 -0.34 3.57
N GLU A 194 1.41 -1.20 3.79
CA GLU A 194 2.48 -1.51 2.83
C GLU A 194 1.97 -2.21 1.58
N HIS A 195 1.09 -3.21 1.74
CA HIS A 195 0.44 -3.83 0.60
C HIS A 195 -0.44 -2.84 -0.16
N GLN A 196 -1.27 -2.07 0.57
CA GLN A 196 -2.24 -1.15 -0.01
C GLN A 196 -1.57 -0.07 -0.85
N THR A 197 -0.51 0.54 -0.32
CA THR A 197 0.27 1.58 -1.03
C THR A 197 0.91 1.02 -2.30
N GLN A 198 1.47 -0.19 -2.27
CA GLN A 198 2.05 -0.82 -3.45
C GLN A 198 1.00 -1.19 -4.50
N ALA A 199 -0.16 -1.73 -4.08
CA ALA A 199 -1.24 -2.05 -5.00
C ALA A 199 -1.85 -0.79 -5.65
N HIS A 200 -2.02 0.31 -4.91
CA HIS A 200 -2.39 1.60 -5.50
C HIS A 200 -1.37 2.09 -6.53
N ASN A 201 -0.08 1.93 -6.25
CA ASN A 201 0.96 2.28 -7.23
C ASN A 201 0.85 1.45 -8.50
N ARG A 202 0.55 0.14 -8.40
CA ARG A 202 0.34 -0.72 -9.57
C ARG A 202 -0.90 -0.34 -10.36
N ILE A 203 -1.99 0.03 -9.68
CA ILE A 203 -3.21 0.54 -10.33
C ILE A 203 -2.92 1.86 -11.06
N ALA A 204 -2.22 2.80 -10.42
CA ALA A 204 -1.83 4.07 -11.03
C ALA A 204 -0.92 3.88 -12.26
N GLN A 205 0.05 2.97 -12.17
CA GLN A 205 0.92 2.59 -13.29
C GLN A 205 0.11 1.99 -14.45
N ALA A 206 -0.82 1.06 -14.16
CA ALA A 206 -1.68 0.46 -15.17
C ALA A 206 -2.58 1.51 -15.85
N LEU A 207 -3.16 2.42 -15.07
CA LEU A 207 -3.98 3.53 -15.56
C LEU A 207 -3.19 4.44 -16.51
N ILE A 208 -2.08 5.00 -16.02
CA ILE A 208 -1.29 6.00 -16.76
C ILE A 208 -0.57 5.36 -17.94
N GLY A 209 0.05 4.20 -17.74
CA GLY A 209 0.77 3.48 -18.79
C GLY A 209 -0.14 3.10 -19.95
N THR A 210 -1.38 2.68 -19.66
CA THR A 210 -2.37 2.37 -20.71
C THR A 210 -2.80 3.63 -21.46
N LYS A 211 -3.13 4.71 -20.74
CA LYS A 211 -3.47 5.99 -21.38
C LYS A 211 -2.36 6.52 -22.29
N GLN A 212 -1.11 6.44 -21.84
CA GLN A 212 0.05 6.82 -22.64
C GLN A 212 0.21 5.91 -23.87
N ALA A 213 0.09 4.60 -23.71
CA ALA A 213 0.20 3.65 -24.82
C ALA A 213 -0.87 3.92 -25.90
N LEU A 214 -2.12 4.14 -25.50
CA LEU A 214 -3.22 4.48 -26.41
C LEU A 214 -3.04 5.84 -27.08
N HIS A 215 -2.53 6.84 -26.35
CA HIS A 215 -2.22 8.15 -26.92
C HIS A 215 -1.13 8.05 -28.00
N PHE A 216 -0.04 7.31 -27.73
CA PHE A 216 1.01 7.09 -28.71
C PHE A 216 0.52 6.29 -29.92
N GLU A 217 -0.35 5.30 -29.72
CA GLU A 217 -1.00 4.56 -30.80
C GLU A 217 -1.83 5.49 -31.70
N ALA A 218 -2.65 6.35 -31.13
CA ALA A 218 -3.46 7.29 -31.89
C ALA A 218 -2.60 8.26 -32.73
N ALA A 219 -1.49 8.75 -32.16
CA ALA A 219 -0.53 9.58 -32.88
C ALA A 219 0.13 8.81 -34.03
N LEU A 220 0.58 7.57 -33.78
CA LEU A 220 1.22 6.73 -34.78
C LEU A 220 0.25 6.37 -35.93
N ASN A 221 -1.00 6.03 -35.61
CA ASN A 221 -2.02 5.74 -36.61
C ASN A 221 -2.25 6.96 -37.52
N LYS A 222 -2.30 8.15 -36.94
CA LYS A 222 -2.43 9.41 -37.69
C LYS A 222 -1.23 9.67 -38.61
N ASP A 223 -0.01 9.55 -38.09
CA ASP A 223 1.21 9.88 -38.83
C ASP A 223 1.48 8.88 -39.97
N LEU A 224 1.13 7.61 -39.78
CA LEU A 224 1.26 6.55 -40.77
C LEU A 224 0.02 6.36 -41.67
N LYS A 225 -1.03 7.17 -41.47
CA LYS A 225 -2.32 7.08 -42.19
C LYS A 225 -2.98 5.69 -42.11
N GLU A 226 -2.87 5.07 -40.95
CA GLU A 226 -3.50 3.79 -40.64
C GLU A 226 -4.91 3.98 -40.07
N PRO A 227 -5.76 2.95 -40.04
CA PRO A 227 -7.06 3.01 -39.38
C PRO A 227 -6.92 3.43 -37.91
N ALA A 228 -7.86 4.26 -37.42
CA ALA A 228 -7.80 4.81 -36.06
C ALA A 228 -7.84 3.73 -34.96
N ASP A 229 -8.46 2.59 -35.26
CA ASP A 229 -8.61 1.41 -34.40
C ASP A 229 -7.49 0.38 -34.59
N LYS A 230 -6.49 0.64 -35.44
CA LYS A 230 -5.32 -0.24 -35.59
C LYS A 230 -4.58 -0.34 -34.25
N ARG A 231 -4.56 -1.55 -33.70
CA ARG A 231 -3.80 -1.90 -32.49
C ARG A 231 -2.43 -2.41 -32.86
N TRP A 232 -1.38 -1.73 -32.40
CA TRP A 232 0.01 -2.18 -32.62
C TRP A 232 0.44 -3.20 -31.57
N ASP A 233 1.30 -4.15 -31.97
CA ASP A 233 1.88 -5.14 -31.06
C ASP A 233 2.69 -4.50 -29.92
N SER A 234 3.30 -3.34 -30.17
CA SER A 234 4.01 -2.56 -29.15
C SER A 234 3.05 -2.00 -28.09
N THR A 235 1.92 -1.42 -28.52
CA THR A 235 0.85 -0.93 -27.63
C THR A 235 0.26 -2.09 -26.82
N LYS A 236 -0.09 -3.19 -27.50
CA LYS A 236 -0.65 -4.38 -26.88
C LYS A 236 0.27 -4.92 -25.78
N ARG A 237 1.56 -5.15 -26.08
CA ARG A 237 2.54 -5.65 -25.10
C ARG A 237 2.72 -4.73 -23.89
N ARG A 238 2.68 -3.41 -24.07
CA ARG A 238 2.77 -2.45 -22.96
C ARG A 238 1.57 -2.58 -22.01
N ILE A 239 0.37 -2.68 -22.56
CA ILE A 239 -0.87 -2.84 -21.79
C ILE A 239 -0.89 -4.20 -21.08
N GLU A 240 -0.57 -5.28 -21.78
CA GLU A 240 -0.52 -6.63 -21.22
C GLU A 240 0.50 -6.74 -20.08
N SER A 241 1.70 -6.15 -20.26
CA SER A 241 2.72 -6.13 -19.22
C SER A 241 2.27 -5.38 -17.96
N ALA A 242 1.62 -4.23 -18.11
CA ALA A 242 1.06 -3.50 -16.98
C ALA A 242 -0.03 -4.31 -16.26
N GLY A 243 -0.90 -4.98 -17.03
CA GLY A 243 -1.95 -5.80 -16.46
C GLY A 243 -1.44 -7.09 -15.78
N ASP A 244 -0.36 -7.68 -16.28
CA ASP A 244 0.33 -8.82 -15.66
C ASP A 244 0.98 -8.44 -14.33
N GLN A 245 1.68 -7.29 -14.28
CA GLN A 245 2.28 -6.78 -13.04
C GLN A 245 1.21 -6.46 -11.99
N LEU A 246 0.08 -5.91 -12.42
CA LEU A 246 -1.05 -5.68 -11.54
C LEU A 246 -1.65 -6.99 -11.03
N ALA A 247 -1.85 -8.00 -11.89
CA ALA A 247 -2.36 -9.31 -11.49
C ALA A 247 -1.44 -10.00 -10.47
N GLN A 248 -0.11 -9.96 -10.69
CA GLN A 248 0.88 -10.46 -9.74
C GLN A 248 0.76 -9.78 -8.37
N CYS A 249 0.64 -8.45 -8.35
CA CYS A 249 0.48 -7.69 -7.11
C CYS A 249 -0.84 -8.03 -6.40
N LEU A 250 -1.95 -8.09 -7.15
CA LEU A 250 -3.27 -8.42 -6.59
C LEU A 250 -3.33 -9.86 -6.08
N LEU A 251 -2.55 -10.79 -6.62
CA LEU A 251 -2.49 -12.18 -6.17
C LEU A 251 -1.34 -12.48 -5.21
N PHE A 252 -0.75 -11.45 -4.59
CA PHE A 252 0.32 -11.61 -3.59
C PHE A 252 1.54 -12.40 -4.10
N SER A 253 1.84 -12.29 -5.40
CA SER A 253 3.06 -12.87 -5.96
C SER A 253 4.29 -12.33 -5.22
N GLY A 254 5.12 -13.24 -4.72
CA GLY A 254 6.34 -12.92 -3.97
C GLY A 254 6.10 -12.41 -2.55
N GLU A 255 4.91 -12.60 -1.96
CA GLU A 255 4.65 -12.24 -0.56
C GLU A 255 5.68 -12.88 0.39
N ALA A 256 6.25 -12.05 1.26
CA ALA A 256 7.14 -12.52 2.30
C ALA A 256 6.36 -13.38 3.31
N LYS A 257 6.88 -14.58 3.59
CA LYS A 257 6.29 -15.48 4.57
C LYS A 257 6.40 -14.90 5.98
N LEU A 258 5.39 -15.19 6.79
CA LEU A 258 5.46 -15.02 8.23
C LEU A 258 5.93 -16.34 8.85
N ASP A 259 7.04 -16.31 9.58
CA ASP A 259 7.60 -17.48 10.28
C ASP A 259 7.02 -17.63 11.70
N GLY A 260 6.03 -16.83 12.06
CA GLY A 260 5.35 -16.86 13.34
C GLY A 260 4.13 -15.93 13.40
N PRO A 261 3.25 -16.13 14.40
CA PRO A 261 2.01 -15.39 14.51
C PRO A 261 2.26 -13.90 14.76
N VAL A 262 1.55 -13.06 14.01
CA VAL A 262 1.52 -11.61 14.14
C VAL A 262 0.22 -11.19 14.81
N SER A 263 0.31 -10.35 15.84
CA SER A 263 -0.84 -9.79 16.54
C SER A 263 -0.70 -8.28 16.72
N GLY A 264 -1.75 -7.57 16.32
CA GLY A 264 -1.91 -6.13 16.57
C GLY A 264 -2.20 -5.82 18.04
N THR A 265 -2.26 -4.53 18.35
CA THR A 265 -2.61 -4.00 19.69
C THR A 265 -3.87 -3.12 19.68
N SER A 266 -4.42 -2.83 18.50
CA SER A 266 -5.59 -2.00 18.29
C SER A 266 -6.78 -2.82 17.78
N ALA A 267 -7.94 -2.16 17.60
CA ALA A 267 -9.11 -2.75 16.97
C ALA A 267 -8.97 -2.92 15.43
N PHE A 268 -7.87 -2.49 14.81
CA PHE A 268 -7.72 -2.40 13.36
C PHE A 268 -8.02 -3.71 12.64
N ALA A 269 -7.44 -4.84 13.09
CA ALA A 269 -7.64 -6.12 12.42
C ALA A 269 -9.12 -6.55 12.38
N LYS A 270 -9.85 -6.31 13.49
CA LYS A 270 -11.28 -6.61 13.59
C LYS A 270 -12.10 -5.67 12.71
N GLU A 271 -11.86 -4.37 12.80
CA GLU A 271 -12.57 -3.36 12.01
C GLU A 271 -12.34 -3.54 10.51
N PHE A 272 -11.09 -3.77 10.11
CA PHE A 272 -10.71 -3.99 8.71
C PHE A 272 -11.40 -5.23 8.13
N ALA A 273 -11.35 -6.37 8.83
CA ALA A 273 -11.95 -7.62 8.37
C ALA A 273 -13.49 -7.53 8.26
N ALA A 274 -14.14 -6.67 9.06
CA ALA A 274 -15.59 -6.50 9.06
C ALA A 274 -16.13 -5.67 7.87
N ARG A 275 -15.28 -4.98 7.12
CA ARG A 275 -15.72 -4.05 6.05
C ARG A 275 -16.25 -4.72 4.79
N GLY A 276 -16.02 -6.03 4.62
CA GLY A 276 -16.49 -6.77 3.45
C GLY A 276 -15.85 -6.32 2.12
N PRO A 277 -16.46 -6.70 0.97
CA PRO A 277 -17.68 -7.50 0.85
C PRO A 277 -17.51 -8.94 1.35
N PHE A 278 -18.64 -9.62 1.57
CA PHE A 278 -18.69 -11.02 1.99
C PHE A 278 -19.46 -11.86 0.96
N ASP A 279 -18.99 -13.06 0.69
CA ASP A 279 -19.73 -14.04 -0.09
C ASP A 279 -20.88 -14.66 0.75
N LYS A 280 -21.71 -15.51 0.15
CA LYS A 280 -22.85 -16.16 0.84
C LYS A 280 -22.41 -17.09 1.98
N ARG A 281 -21.13 -17.46 2.04
CA ARG A 281 -20.53 -18.29 3.08
C ARG A 281 -19.86 -17.46 4.17
N GLY A 282 -19.95 -16.12 4.10
CA GLY A 282 -19.34 -15.19 5.04
C GLY A 282 -17.83 -15.02 4.88
N ARG A 283 -17.25 -15.44 3.75
CA ARG A 283 -15.82 -15.26 3.44
C ARG A 283 -15.59 -13.89 2.80
N SER A 284 -14.43 -13.29 3.07
CA SER A 284 -14.02 -12.00 2.49
C SER A 284 -12.53 -12.01 2.18
N LEU A 285 -12.12 -11.29 1.12
CA LEU A 285 -10.71 -11.03 0.82
C LEU A 285 -9.99 -10.20 1.90
N ARG A 286 -10.74 -9.61 2.84
CA ARG A 286 -10.18 -8.93 4.02
C ARG A 286 -9.93 -9.85 5.21
N ALA A 287 -10.29 -11.13 5.12
CA ALA A 287 -10.04 -12.08 6.19
C ALA A 287 -8.53 -12.29 6.36
N PHE A 288 -8.05 -12.16 7.60
CA PHE A 288 -6.64 -12.30 7.94
C PHE A 288 -6.24 -13.76 8.17
N ASP A 289 -4.98 -14.08 7.82
CA ASP A 289 -4.30 -15.29 8.29
C ASP A 289 -3.39 -14.96 9.47
N LEU A 290 -2.45 -14.02 9.28
CA LEU A 290 -1.48 -13.50 10.26
C LEU A 290 -0.61 -14.57 10.94
N ASN A 291 -0.59 -15.80 10.45
CA ASN A 291 0.25 -16.88 10.96
C ASN A 291 1.39 -17.19 10.00
N THR A 292 1.07 -17.26 8.71
CA THR A 292 1.98 -17.62 7.63
C THR A 292 2.04 -16.57 6.51
N ARG A 293 0.99 -15.73 6.42
CA ARG A 293 0.83 -14.66 5.43
C ARG A 293 -0.14 -13.57 5.92
N LEU A 294 -0.32 -12.49 5.17
CA LEU A 294 -1.21 -11.39 5.57
C LEU A 294 -2.68 -11.81 5.53
N PHE A 295 -3.20 -12.12 4.34
CA PHE A 295 -4.61 -12.48 4.14
C PHE A 295 -4.82 -13.98 4.02
N LYS A 296 -5.95 -14.46 4.54
CA LYS A 296 -6.39 -15.85 4.45
C LYS A 296 -6.61 -16.28 3.01
N TYR A 297 -7.13 -15.39 2.18
CA TYR A 297 -7.31 -15.61 0.75
C TYR A 297 -6.33 -14.70 0.00
N PRO A 298 -5.32 -15.25 -0.70
CA PRO A 298 -4.22 -14.48 -1.32
C PRO A 298 -4.67 -13.74 -2.58
N CYS A 299 -5.64 -12.84 -2.41
CA CYS A 299 -6.11 -11.89 -3.39
C CYS A 299 -6.44 -10.57 -2.69
N SER A 300 -5.90 -9.48 -3.21
CA SER A 300 -6.05 -8.15 -2.64
C SER A 300 -7.50 -7.68 -2.71
N TYR A 301 -8.00 -7.19 -1.57
CA TYR A 301 -9.29 -6.51 -1.49
C TYR A 301 -9.35 -5.24 -2.37
N LEU A 302 -8.21 -4.70 -2.84
CA LEU A 302 -8.18 -3.55 -3.73
C LEU A 302 -8.68 -3.85 -5.15
N VAL A 303 -8.98 -5.10 -5.48
CA VAL A 303 -9.79 -5.44 -6.66
C VAL A 303 -11.20 -4.78 -6.60
N TYR A 304 -11.69 -4.44 -5.40
CA TYR A 304 -12.95 -3.71 -5.20
C TYR A 304 -12.78 -2.19 -5.17
N SER A 305 -11.56 -1.66 -5.32
CA SER A 305 -11.31 -0.22 -5.24
C SER A 305 -11.90 0.54 -6.43
N ASN A 306 -12.24 1.81 -6.21
CA ASN A 306 -12.64 2.71 -7.29
C ASN A 306 -11.54 2.84 -8.36
N GLY A 307 -10.28 2.84 -7.93
CA GLY A 307 -9.12 2.87 -8.82
C GLY A 307 -9.08 1.67 -9.78
N PHE A 308 -9.32 0.45 -9.30
CA PHE A 308 -9.38 -0.74 -10.14
C PHE A 308 -10.62 -0.73 -11.05
N ALA A 309 -11.78 -0.34 -10.50
CA ALA A 309 -13.03 -0.29 -11.25
C ALA A 309 -12.96 0.65 -12.47
N ALA A 310 -12.27 1.79 -12.32
CA ALA A 310 -12.13 2.84 -13.32
C ALA A 310 -10.94 2.67 -14.28
N LEU A 311 -10.19 1.56 -14.20
CA LEU A 311 -9.11 1.28 -15.16
C LEU A 311 -9.62 1.26 -16.61
N PRO A 312 -8.80 1.68 -17.59
CA PRO A 312 -9.13 1.49 -19.01
C PRO A 312 -9.47 0.04 -19.32
N ALA A 313 -10.48 -0.17 -20.16
CA ALA A 313 -11.05 -1.49 -20.41
C ALA A 313 -9.99 -2.50 -20.88
N GLU A 314 -9.01 -2.07 -21.66
CA GLU A 314 -7.95 -2.94 -22.19
C GLU A 314 -7.10 -3.56 -21.09
N VAL A 315 -6.62 -2.75 -20.13
CA VAL A 315 -5.80 -3.27 -19.03
C VAL A 315 -6.64 -3.99 -18.00
N LYS A 316 -7.86 -3.49 -17.69
CA LYS A 316 -8.79 -4.14 -16.75
C LYS A 316 -9.16 -5.55 -17.22
N ASN A 317 -9.54 -5.69 -18.50
CA ASN A 317 -9.93 -6.97 -19.07
C ASN A 317 -8.76 -7.95 -19.12
N HIS A 318 -7.55 -7.47 -19.48
CA HIS A 318 -6.35 -8.31 -19.44
C HIS A 318 -6.02 -8.77 -18.02
N THR A 319 -6.03 -7.87 -17.04
CA THR A 319 -5.78 -8.22 -15.63
C THR A 319 -6.80 -9.22 -15.11
N LEU A 320 -8.10 -9.01 -15.35
CA LEU A 320 -9.15 -9.97 -14.96
C LEU A 320 -8.98 -11.32 -15.66
N LYS A 321 -8.61 -11.33 -16.94
CA LYS A 321 -8.33 -12.57 -17.67
C LYS A 321 -7.14 -13.30 -17.06
N ARG A 322 -6.09 -12.57 -16.69
CA ARG A 322 -4.90 -13.11 -16.06
C ARG A 322 -5.21 -13.73 -14.71
N ILE A 323 -5.91 -13.01 -13.85
CA ILE A 323 -6.35 -13.50 -12.54
C ILE A 323 -7.20 -14.77 -12.74
N HIS A 324 -8.18 -14.76 -13.64
CA HIS A 324 -9.00 -15.93 -13.93
C HIS A 324 -8.18 -17.15 -14.37
N ASP A 325 -7.24 -16.97 -15.30
CA ASP A 325 -6.43 -18.07 -15.82
C ASP A 325 -5.52 -18.66 -14.73
N VAL A 326 -5.03 -17.83 -13.80
CA VAL A 326 -4.35 -18.32 -12.59
C VAL A 326 -5.33 -19.08 -11.70
N LEU A 327 -6.48 -18.49 -11.33
CA LEU A 327 -7.42 -19.11 -10.39
C LEU A 327 -8.08 -20.39 -10.92
N THR A 328 -8.17 -20.58 -12.23
CA THR A 328 -8.65 -21.82 -12.86
C THR A 328 -7.54 -22.85 -13.12
N GLY A 329 -6.29 -22.54 -12.76
CA GLY A 329 -5.14 -23.43 -12.95
C GLY A 329 -4.64 -23.54 -14.38
N LYS A 330 -5.16 -22.70 -15.31
CA LYS A 330 -4.65 -22.61 -16.68
C LYS A 330 -3.24 -22.00 -16.72
N ASP A 331 -2.93 -21.11 -15.77
CA ASP A 331 -1.56 -20.66 -15.53
C ASP A 331 -1.01 -21.13 -14.18
N THR A 332 0.08 -21.88 -14.26
CA THR A 332 0.85 -22.44 -13.15
C THR A 332 2.29 -21.94 -13.13
N SER A 333 2.59 -20.83 -13.81
CA SER A 333 3.91 -20.20 -13.82
C SER A 333 4.44 -19.91 -12.42
N ALA A 334 5.77 -19.82 -12.29
CA ALA A 334 6.48 -19.70 -11.03
C ALA A 334 6.01 -18.52 -10.15
N ALA A 335 5.54 -17.42 -10.76
CA ALA A 335 5.00 -16.26 -10.05
C ALA A 335 3.75 -16.58 -9.19
N TYR A 336 3.06 -17.68 -9.49
CA TYR A 336 1.83 -18.09 -8.79
C TYR A 336 1.97 -19.44 -8.07
N ALA A 337 3.20 -19.94 -7.91
CA ALA A 337 3.48 -21.23 -7.28
C ALA A 337 3.10 -21.25 -5.79
N HIS A 338 2.96 -20.09 -5.14
CA HIS A 338 2.51 -19.96 -3.76
C HIS A 338 1.01 -20.23 -3.58
N LEU A 339 0.21 -20.16 -4.65
CA LEU A 339 -1.23 -20.38 -4.60
C LEU A 339 -1.57 -21.87 -4.66
N THR A 340 -2.05 -22.41 -3.54
CA THR A 340 -2.56 -23.79 -3.48
C THR A 340 -3.85 -23.97 -4.29
N ALA A 341 -4.23 -25.21 -4.60
CA ALA A 341 -5.52 -25.49 -5.25
C ALA A 341 -6.72 -24.99 -4.43
N ALA A 342 -6.62 -25.06 -3.10
CA ALA A 342 -7.64 -24.53 -2.18
C ALA A 342 -7.70 -23.00 -2.23
N ASP A 343 -6.55 -22.32 -2.27
CA ASP A 343 -6.49 -20.86 -2.42
C ASP A 343 -7.16 -20.41 -3.72
N ARG A 344 -6.79 -21.05 -4.83
CA ARG A 344 -7.33 -20.75 -6.16
C ARG A 344 -8.85 -20.90 -6.20
N THR A 345 -9.36 -22.02 -5.69
CA THR A 345 -10.80 -22.29 -5.60
C THR A 345 -11.52 -21.28 -4.72
N ALA A 346 -11.01 -21.02 -3.52
CA ALA A 346 -11.66 -20.12 -2.57
C ALA A 346 -11.71 -18.67 -3.08
N VAL A 347 -10.61 -18.16 -3.65
CA VAL A 347 -10.57 -16.82 -4.24
C VAL A 347 -11.51 -16.73 -5.45
N LEU A 348 -11.52 -17.74 -6.32
CA LEU A 348 -12.41 -17.78 -7.48
C LEU A 348 -13.89 -17.71 -7.08
N GLU A 349 -14.30 -18.52 -6.11
CA GLU A 349 -15.67 -18.53 -5.58
C GLU A 349 -16.05 -17.18 -4.95
N ILE A 350 -15.17 -16.61 -4.12
CA ILE A 350 -15.42 -15.29 -3.50
C ILE A 350 -15.63 -14.25 -4.60
N LEU A 351 -14.68 -14.11 -5.53
CA LEU A 351 -14.76 -13.09 -6.59
C LEU A 351 -16.02 -13.26 -7.46
N ARG A 352 -16.42 -14.48 -7.80
CA ARG A 352 -17.65 -14.75 -8.57
C ARG A 352 -18.91 -14.23 -7.88
N GLU A 353 -18.94 -14.24 -6.55
CA GLU A 353 -20.10 -13.79 -5.78
C GLU A 353 -20.03 -12.30 -5.41
N THR A 354 -18.83 -11.73 -5.28
CA THR A 354 -18.65 -10.40 -4.66
C THR A 354 -18.05 -9.33 -5.58
N LEU A 355 -17.38 -9.68 -6.68
CA LEU A 355 -16.82 -8.70 -7.61
C LEU A 355 -17.86 -8.34 -8.69
N PRO A 356 -18.34 -7.08 -8.75
CA PRO A 356 -19.28 -6.66 -9.78
C PRO A 356 -18.63 -6.68 -11.17
N ASP A 357 -19.49 -6.73 -12.20
CA ASP A 357 -19.12 -6.57 -13.61
C ASP A 357 -18.03 -7.55 -14.12
N LEU A 358 -18.01 -8.76 -13.55
CA LEU A 358 -17.14 -9.82 -14.02
C LEU A 358 -17.51 -10.26 -15.46
N PRO A 359 -16.52 -10.43 -16.36
CA PRO A 359 -16.76 -10.94 -17.71
C PRO A 359 -17.41 -12.33 -17.70
N ASP A 360 -18.22 -12.65 -18.72
CA ASP A 360 -19.02 -13.90 -18.76
C ASP A 360 -18.22 -15.19 -18.61
N TYR A 361 -16.95 -15.21 -19.02
CA TYR A 361 -16.10 -16.40 -18.84
C TYR A 361 -15.82 -16.72 -17.37
N TRP A 362 -16.05 -15.79 -16.44
CA TRP A 362 -15.99 -16.05 -14.99
C TRP A 362 -17.20 -16.81 -14.46
N LYS A 363 -18.33 -16.84 -15.17
CA LYS A 363 -19.58 -17.47 -14.69
C LYS A 363 -19.61 -18.99 -14.87
N LYS A 364 -18.60 -19.56 -15.54
CA LYS A 364 -18.55 -20.98 -15.94
C LYS A 364 -17.89 -21.89 -14.92
#